data_AF-A0AAW5I378-F1
#
_entry.id   AF-A0AAW5I378-F1
#
_cell.length_a   1.000
_cell.length_b   1.000
_cell.length_c   1.000
_cell.angle_alpha   90.00
_cell.angle_beta   90.00
_cell.angle_gamma   90.00
#
_symmetry.space_group_name_H-M   'P 1'
#
loop_
_entity.id
_entity.type
_entity.pdbx_description
1 polymer ?
#
loop_
_entity_poly.entity_id
_entity_poly.type
_entity_poly.pdbx_seq_one_letter_code
_entity_poly.pdbx_strand_id
1 'polypeptide(L)' 'MPNLFDKDYKCKWAYKGFCDGIAGEDLGLKYGGEEYKAFYEKNNVSSTVDK' A
#
# COMPACT_ATOMS: atom_id res chain seq x y z
N MET A 1 7.25 11.85 -13.34
CA MET A 1 8.11 10.69 -13.00
C MET A 1 7.38 9.84 -11.98
N PRO A 2 7.17 8.53 -12.22
CA PRO A 2 6.51 7.67 -11.25
C PRO A 2 7.37 7.52 -9.98
N ASN A 3 6.73 7.61 -8.81
CA ASN A 3 7.39 7.54 -7.49
C ASN A 3 6.41 7.01 -6.43
N LEU A 4 6.94 6.69 -5.23
CA LEU A 4 6.20 6.08 -4.13
C LEU A 4 5.46 7.06 -3.21
N PHE A 5 5.68 8.36 -3.36
CA PHE A 5 5.17 9.39 -2.45
C PHE A 5 4.24 10.37 -3.16
N ASP A 6 3.20 10.85 -2.49
CA ASP A 6 2.38 11.93 -3.02
C ASP A 6 3.06 13.30 -2.90
N LYS A 7 2.37 14.35 -3.37
CA LYS A 7 2.88 15.72 -3.35
C LYS A 7 3.11 16.26 -1.93
N ASP A 8 2.50 15.64 -0.93
CA ASP A 8 2.58 16.00 0.49
C ASP A 8 3.54 15.05 1.23
N TYR A 9 4.37 14.31 0.50
CA TYR A 9 5.34 13.33 1.00
C TYR A 9 4.74 12.14 1.77
N LYS A 10 3.44 11.87 1.60
CA LYS A 10 2.80 10.69 2.20
C LYS A 10 2.98 9.46 1.32
N CYS A 11 3.04 8.29 1.95
CA CYS A 11 3.18 7.02 1.25
C CYS A 11 1.94 6.71 0.40
N LYS A 12 2.15 6.41 -0.89
CA LYS A 12 1.10 5.91 -1.79
C LYS A 12 0.86 4.42 -1.57
N TRP A 13 -0.23 3.88 -2.14
CA TRP A 13 -0.49 2.44 -2.17
C TRP A 13 0.62 1.61 -2.80
N ALA A 14 1.31 2.15 -3.81
CA ALA A 14 2.48 1.51 -4.40
C ALA A 14 3.63 1.29 -3.40
N TYR A 15 3.75 2.12 -2.35
CA TYR A 15 4.73 1.93 -1.28
C TYR A 15 4.43 0.67 -0.47
N LYS A 16 3.15 0.42 -0.15
CA LYS A 16 2.72 -0.80 0.54
C LYS A 16 3.01 -2.03 -0.30
N GLY A 17 2.72 -2.00 -1.60
CA GLY A 17 3.01 -3.12 -2.51
C GLY A 17 4.51 -3.41 -2.62
N PHE A 18 5.35 -2.38 -2.57
CA PHE A 18 6.80 -2.54 -2.48
C PHE A 18 7.23 -3.24 -1.18
N CYS A 19 6.66 -2.87 -0.03
CA CYS A 19 6.93 -3.53 1.25
C CYS A 19 6.44 -4.99 1.28
N ASP A 20 5.29 -5.28 0.67
CA ASP A 20 4.69 -6.61 0.55
C ASP A 20 5.64 -7.57 -0.20
N GLY A 21 6.20 -7.11 -1.32
CA GLY A 21 7.21 -7.85 -2.07
C GLY A 21 8.48 -8.15 -1.24
N ILE A 22 8.94 -7.21 -0.41
CA ILE A 22 10.08 -7.44 0.50
C ILE A 22 9.72 -8.44 1.61
N ALA A 23 8.50 -8.37 2.15
CA ALA A 23 8.01 -9.25 3.20
C ALA A 23 7.78 -10.70 2.74
N GLY A 24 7.89 -10.96 1.43
CA GLY A 24 7.78 -12.29 0.83
C GLY A 24 6.37 -12.68 0.39
N GLU A 25 5.41 -11.76 0.45
CA GLU A 25 4.06 -11.96 -0.08
C GLU A 25 3.65 -10.75 -0.91
N ASP A 26 3.83 -10.82 -2.23
CA ASP A 26 3.39 -9.76 -3.13
C ASP A 26 1.86 -9.82 -3.33
N LEU A 27 1.15 -9.11 -2.47
CA LEU A 27 -0.30 -8.95 -2.54
C LEU A 27 -0.74 -8.19 -3.81
N GLY A 28 0.14 -7.38 -4.42
CA GLY A 28 -0.11 -6.70 -5.69
C GLY A 28 -0.13 -7.63 -6.90
N LEU A 29 0.43 -8.85 -6.79
CA LEU A 29 0.25 -9.92 -7.78
C LEU A 29 -1.05 -10.71 -7.59
N LYS A 30 -1.61 -10.70 -6.39
CA LYS A 30 -2.85 -11.44 -6.06
C LYS A 30 -4.12 -10.63 -6.35
N TYR A 31 -4.03 -9.31 -6.27
CA TYR A 31 -5.16 -8.39 -6.36
C TYR A 31 -4.90 -7.30 -7.40
N GLY A 32 -5.93 -6.90 -8.15
CA GLY A 32 -5.88 -5.69 -8.96
C GLY A 32 -5.74 -4.43 -8.09
N GLY A 33 -5.39 -3.28 -8.69
CA GLY A 33 -5.11 -2.05 -7.93
C GLY A 33 -6.22 -1.61 -6.95
N GLU A 34 -7.49 -1.67 -7.38
CA GLU A 34 -8.64 -1.33 -6.53
C GLU A 34 -8.91 -2.39 -5.45
N GLU A 35 -8.73 -3.67 -5.78
CA GLU A 35 -8.92 -4.79 -4.85
C GLU A 35 -7.84 -4.79 -3.75
N TYR A 36 -6.60 -4.46 -4.13
CA TYR A 36 -5.47 -4.30 -3.24
C TYR A 36 -5.73 -3.21 -2.19
N LYS A 37 -6.22 -2.06 -2.67
CA LYS A 37 -6.62 -0.94 -1.79
C LYS A 37 -7.76 -1.36 -0.85
N ALA A 38 -8.80 -2.00 -1.38
CA ALA A 38 -9.95 -2.45 -0.59
C ALA A 38 -9.55 -3.49 0.47
N PHE A 39 -8.61 -4.39 0.17
CA PHE A 39 -8.07 -5.35 1.13
C PHE A 39 -7.45 -4.64 2.33
N TYR A 40 -6.61 -3.63 2.10
CA TYR A 40 -5.95 -2.90 3.19
C TYR A 40 -6.92 -2.05 4.00
N GLU A 41 -7.88 -1.40 3.35
CA GLU A 41 -8.91 -0.60 4.03
C GLU A 41 -9.84 -1.48 4.89
N LYS A 42 -10.21 -2.67 4.40
CA LYS A 42 -11.08 -3.60 5.12
C LYS A 42 -10.41 -4.26 6.32
N ASN A 43 -9.10 -4.54 6.23
CA ASN A 43 -8.37 -5.24 7.28
C ASN A 43 -7.85 -4.30 8.39
N ASN A 44 -8.24 -3.02 8.39
CA ASN A 44 -7.81 -2.02 9.39
C ASN A 44 -6.28 -1.94 9.57
N VAL A 45 -5.50 -2.35 8.58
CA VAL A 45 -4.03 -2.17 8.56
C VAL A 45 -3.67 -0.75 8.09
N SER A 46 -4.59 0.20 8.32
CA SER A 46 -4.42 1.59 7.99
C SER A 46 -3.40 2.18 8.97
N SER A 47 -2.40 2.83 8.40
CA SER A 47 -1.29 3.47 9.13
C SER A 47 -1.71 4.76 9.85
N THR A 48 -2.93 4.83 10.41
CA THR A 48 -3.27 5.87 11.37
C THR A 48 -2.45 5.60 12.63
N VAL A 49 -1.22 6.13 12.63
CA VAL A 49 -0.47 6.35 13.84
C VAL A 49 -1.19 7.50 14.53
N ASP A 50 -2.09 7.16 15.46
CA ASP A 50 -2.57 8.13 16.44
C ASP A 50 -1.33 8.70 17.15
N LYS A 51 -1.18 10.03 17.07
CA LYS A 51 -0.05 10.76 17.67
C LYS A 51 -0.09 10.73 19.19
#